data_AF-A0AAD9PUF3-F1
#
_entry.id   AF-A0AAD9PUF3-F1
#
_cell.length_a   1.000
_cell.length_b   1.000
_cell.length_c   1.000
_cell.angle_alpha   90.00
_cell.angle_beta   90.00
_cell.angle_gamma   90.00
#
_symmetry.space_group_name_H-M   'P 1'
#
loop_
_entity.id
_entity.type
_entity.pdbx_description
1 polymer ?
#
loop_
_entity_poly.entity_id
_entity_poly.type
_entity_poly.pdbx_seq_one_letter_code
_entity_poly.pdbx_strand_id
1 'polypeptide(L)'
;HISVVDLDDSQLVTIKPESGNYLRFQPDTGVQCSVIPVELYRKATKDYELDRVTPLNTRVTACGGSKLTVVGQVHIRVWRDDFKCHLDCKLVDNNGMRPLLGRKTCVGMKIIKYIDNDELNKPRTGNASVYAVGSTHANKKCTSITKETLIKQYPEVFSEGVGKLAGEYHINGSIDTVQHAPHRVPVALRAKGETVRMKLPGQKVWSTGTCLGPVGCCSYNVRINGLVYCRSRRQVVSSKEPPIPEVTETEPVTLEPSSKTSCNPVTQDQEPATTMAGLPFKKGRMRQNVVIF
;
A
#
# COMPACT_ATOMS: atom_id res chain seq x y z
N HIS A 1 -18.19 -8.45 6.08
CA HIS A 1 -18.11 -7.29 5.19
C HIS A 1 -16.81 -6.54 5.51
N ILE A 2 -15.78 -6.64 4.66
CA ILE A 2 -14.49 -5.94 4.88
C ILE A 2 -14.76 -4.48 4.56
N SER A 3 -14.58 -3.58 5.53
CA SER A 3 -14.62 -2.14 5.29
C SER A 3 -13.49 -1.80 4.31
N VAL A 4 -13.87 -1.59 3.05
CA VAL A 4 -13.03 -0.95 2.05
C VAL A 4 -12.54 0.33 2.72
N VAL A 5 -11.22 0.46 2.89
CA VAL A 5 -10.67 1.79 3.10
C VAL A 5 -11.07 2.53 1.84
N ASP A 6 -12.05 3.41 1.95
CA ASP A 6 -12.37 4.37 0.91
C ASP A 6 -11.14 5.26 0.77
N LEU A 7 -10.14 4.82 -0.01
CA LEU A 7 -9.14 5.72 -0.56
C LEU A 7 -9.95 6.82 -1.22
N ASP A 8 -9.70 8.05 -0.78
CA ASP A 8 -10.29 9.25 -1.33
C ASP A 8 -10.19 9.21 -2.86
N ASP A 9 -11.37 9.27 -3.45
CA ASP A 9 -11.59 9.20 -4.88
C ASP A 9 -10.89 10.36 -5.62
N SER A 10 -10.45 11.40 -4.90
CA SER A 10 -9.67 12.53 -5.43
C SER A 10 -8.41 12.13 -6.21
N GLN A 11 -7.83 10.95 -5.96
CA GLN A 11 -6.60 10.49 -6.62
C GLN A 11 -6.84 9.56 -7.81
N LEU A 12 -8.10 9.27 -8.15
CA LEU A 12 -8.43 8.41 -9.28
C LEU A 12 -8.44 9.18 -10.59
N VAL A 13 -7.92 8.55 -11.64
CA VAL A 13 -7.96 9.09 -13.00
C VAL A 13 -9.14 8.51 -13.75
N THR A 14 -10.00 9.40 -14.24
CA THR A 14 -11.14 9.05 -15.08
C THR A 14 -10.71 8.94 -16.53
N ILE A 15 -10.98 7.79 -17.14
CA ILE A 15 -10.65 7.46 -18.53
C ILE A 15 -11.93 7.04 -19.23
N LYS A 16 -12.19 7.61 -20.41
CA LYS A 16 -13.35 7.27 -21.24
C LYS A 16 -12.93 6.28 -22.32
N PRO A 17 -13.50 5.06 -22.40
CA PRO A 17 -13.40 4.21 -23.56
C PRO A 17 -14.37 4.65 -24.67
N GLU A 18 -14.13 4.19 -25.90
CA GLU A 18 -14.90 4.58 -27.10
C GLU A 18 -16.41 4.28 -27.00
N SER A 19 -16.71 3.17 -26.34
CA SER A 19 -18.04 2.63 -26.05
C SER A 19 -18.93 3.49 -25.15
N GLY A 20 -18.34 4.48 -24.46
CA GLY A 20 -19.06 5.60 -23.84
C GLY A 20 -19.05 5.67 -22.31
N ASN A 21 -18.87 4.56 -21.58
CA ASN A 21 -18.93 4.55 -20.11
C ASN A 21 -17.54 4.75 -19.49
N TYR A 22 -17.41 5.73 -18.59
CA TYR A 22 -16.12 6.07 -17.95
C TYR A 22 -15.65 4.99 -16.96
N LEU A 23 -14.33 4.82 -16.90
CA LEU A 23 -13.63 4.00 -15.91
C LEU A 23 -12.74 4.87 -15.03
N ARG A 24 -12.69 4.57 -13.75
CA ARG A 24 -11.77 5.23 -12.82
C ARG A 24 -10.65 4.26 -12.46
N PHE A 25 -9.43 4.72 -12.67
CA PHE A 25 -8.22 3.96 -12.41
C PHE A 25 -7.45 4.59 -11.27
N GLN A 26 -6.86 3.76 -10.44
CA GLN A 26 -5.80 4.18 -9.52
C GLN A 26 -4.48 4.19 -10.30
N PRO A 27 -3.79 5.34 -10.44
CA PRO A 27 -2.43 5.39 -10.97
C PRO A 27 -1.49 4.62 -10.05
N ASP A 28 -0.78 3.63 -10.59
CA ASP A 28 0.14 2.82 -9.79
C ASP A 28 1.48 2.71 -10.52
N THR A 29 2.43 3.53 -10.05
CA THR A 29 3.79 3.56 -10.58
C THR A 29 4.61 2.33 -10.17
N GLY A 30 4.12 1.52 -9.23
CA GLY A 30 4.75 0.28 -8.79
C GLY A 30 4.48 -0.91 -9.72
N VAL A 31 3.46 -0.83 -10.57
CA VAL A 31 3.07 -1.93 -11.47
C VAL A 31 3.54 -1.71 -12.91
N GLN A 32 3.90 -2.83 -13.55
CA GLN A 32 4.39 -2.83 -14.94
C GLN A 32 3.26 -2.86 -15.97
N CYS A 33 2.08 -3.36 -15.61
CA CYS A 33 0.93 -3.47 -16.51
C CYS A 33 -0.34 -2.88 -15.90
N SER A 34 -1.20 -2.35 -16.75
CA SER A 34 -2.53 -1.90 -16.37
C SER A 34 -3.47 -3.10 -16.24
N VAL A 35 -4.39 -3.04 -15.29
CA VAL A 35 -5.28 -4.16 -14.93
C VAL A 35 -6.71 -3.65 -14.74
N ILE A 36 -7.69 -4.38 -15.27
CA ILE A 36 -9.12 -4.08 -15.13
C ILE A 36 -9.87 -5.34 -14.70
N PRO A 37 -10.73 -5.30 -13.67
CA PRO A 37 -11.69 -6.37 -13.39
C PRO A 37 -12.62 -6.61 -14.59
N VAL A 38 -12.86 -7.88 -14.92
CA VAL A 38 -13.70 -8.27 -16.07
C VAL A 38 -15.08 -7.61 -16.04
N GLU A 39 -15.72 -7.56 -14.86
CA GLU A 39 -17.05 -6.93 -14.74
C GLU A 39 -17.05 -5.44 -15.07
N LEU A 40 -16.02 -4.70 -14.67
CA LEU A 40 -15.89 -3.28 -14.99
C LEU A 40 -15.60 -3.09 -16.47
N TYR A 41 -14.78 -3.94 -17.06
CA TYR A 41 -14.52 -3.94 -18.50
C TYR A 41 -15.81 -4.12 -19.30
N ARG A 42 -16.62 -5.15 -18.99
CA ARG A 42 -17.91 -5.40 -19.66
C ARG A 42 -18.82 -4.19 -19.61
N LYS A 43 -19.00 -3.60 -18.42
CA LYS A 43 -19.84 -2.41 -18.21
C LYS A 43 -19.32 -1.19 -18.98
N ALA A 44 -18.01 -0.98 -18.97
CA ALA A 44 -17.39 0.18 -19.61
C ALA A 44 -17.38 0.08 -21.13
N THR A 45 -17.08 -1.11 -21.65
CA THR A 45 -16.89 -1.36 -23.09
C THR A 45 -18.13 -1.84 -23.84
N LYS A 46 -19.16 -2.28 -23.11
CA LYS A 46 -20.33 -2.99 -23.64
C LYS A 46 -19.95 -4.29 -24.38
N ASP A 47 -18.74 -4.80 -24.16
CA ASP A 47 -18.28 -6.09 -24.64
C ASP A 47 -18.61 -7.16 -23.60
N TYR A 48 -19.89 -7.57 -23.54
CA TYR A 48 -20.38 -8.52 -22.53
C TYR A 48 -19.87 -9.94 -22.79
N GLU A 49 -19.80 -10.35 -24.06
CA GLU A 49 -19.33 -11.66 -24.50
C GLU A 49 -17.80 -11.78 -24.53
N LEU A 50 -17.07 -10.67 -24.32
CA LEU A 50 -15.61 -10.61 -24.31
C LEU A 50 -14.97 -10.93 -25.68
N ASP A 51 -15.68 -10.60 -26.77
CA ASP A 51 -15.24 -10.89 -28.15
C ASP A 51 -13.92 -10.17 -28.51
N ARG A 52 -13.63 -9.05 -27.84
CA ARG A 52 -12.42 -8.26 -28.08
C ARG A 52 -11.26 -8.65 -27.16
N VAL A 53 -11.46 -9.65 -26.31
CA VAL A 53 -10.44 -10.13 -25.38
C VAL A 53 -9.60 -11.21 -26.04
N THR A 54 -8.30 -10.98 -26.09
CA THR A 54 -7.34 -12.02 -26.50
C THR A 54 -7.02 -12.91 -25.29
N PRO A 55 -7.29 -14.22 -25.34
CA PRO A 55 -6.92 -15.13 -24.26
C PRO A 55 -5.41 -15.10 -24.04
N LEU A 56 -4.99 -15.03 -22.78
CA LEU A 56 -3.58 -14.92 -22.44
C LEU A 56 -3.22 -15.86 -21.30
N ASN A 57 -2.35 -16.84 -21.55
CA ASN A 57 -1.86 -17.76 -20.52
C ASN A 57 -0.69 -17.15 -19.72
N THR A 58 -0.85 -15.93 -19.24
CA THR A 58 0.17 -15.22 -18.46
C THR A 58 -0.31 -14.99 -17.04
N ARG A 59 0.58 -15.17 -16.07
CA ARG A 59 0.29 -14.92 -14.66
C ARG A 59 0.66 -13.47 -14.30
N VAL A 60 -0.19 -12.81 -13.51
CA VAL A 60 0.14 -11.54 -12.86
C VAL A 60 0.33 -11.81 -11.37
N THR A 61 1.50 -11.45 -10.84
CA THR A 61 1.81 -11.60 -9.42
C THR A 61 1.63 -10.25 -8.74
N ALA A 62 0.79 -10.20 -7.72
CA ALA A 62 0.62 -9.03 -6.89
C ALA A 62 1.78 -8.89 -5.89
N CYS A 63 1.99 -7.68 -5.40
CA CYS A 63 2.96 -7.40 -4.35
C CYS A 63 2.60 -8.21 -3.09
N GLY A 64 3.41 -9.22 -2.75
CA GLY A 64 3.12 -10.22 -1.71
C GLY A 64 3.07 -11.66 -2.20
N GLY A 65 3.23 -11.91 -3.50
CA GLY A 65 3.34 -13.25 -4.07
C GLY A 65 2.00 -13.94 -4.37
N SER A 66 0.88 -13.28 -4.04
CA SER A 66 -0.45 -13.71 -4.47
C SER A 66 -0.58 -13.60 -5.99
N LYS A 67 -1.26 -14.56 -6.60
CA LYS A 67 -1.44 -14.64 -8.05
C LYS A 67 -2.84 -14.16 -8.40
N LEU A 68 -2.93 -13.23 -9.36
CA LEU A 68 -4.19 -12.82 -9.97
C LEU A 68 -4.47 -13.70 -11.19
N THR A 69 -5.69 -14.22 -11.26
CA THR A 69 -6.17 -14.97 -12.42
C THR A 69 -6.44 -13.99 -13.56
N VAL A 70 -5.66 -14.11 -14.63
CA VAL A 70 -5.81 -13.30 -15.83
C VAL A 70 -6.74 -14.03 -16.79
N VAL A 71 -7.82 -13.37 -17.19
CA VAL A 71 -8.78 -13.89 -18.18
C VAL A 71 -8.26 -13.65 -19.59
N GLY A 72 -7.60 -12.52 -19.82
CA GLY A 72 -7.00 -12.21 -21.11
C GLY A 72 -6.40 -10.81 -21.14
N GLN A 73 -6.12 -10.34 -22.35
CA GLN A 73 -5.61 -9.00 -22.62
C GLN A 73 -6.50 -8.28 -23.63
N VAL A 74 -6.64 -6.97 -23.43
CA VAL A 74 -7.41 -6.08 -24.29
C VAL A 74 -6.58 -4.86 -24.67
N HIS A 75 -6.82 -4.37 -25.88
CA HIS A 75 -6.27 -3.11 -26.39
C HIS A 75 -7.46 -2.17 -26.63
N ILE A 76 -7.65 -1.18 -25.78
CA ILE A 76 -8.84 -0.33 -25.77
C ILE A 76 -8.47 1.08 -26.24
N ARG A 77 -9.21 1.66 -27.19
CA ARG A 77 -9.12 3.10 -27.47
C ARG A 77 -9.74 3.87 -26.32
N VAL A 78 -8.99 4.84 -25.80
CA VAL A 78 -9.40 5.64 -24.65
C VAL A 78 -9.10 7.12 -24.83
N TRP A 79 -9.88 7.94 -24.14
CA TRP A 79 -9.79 9.39 -24.07
C TRP A 79 -9.59 9.81 -22.62
N ARG A 80 -8.68 10.77 -22.42
CA ARG A 80 -8.58 11.60 -21.22
C ARG A 80 -8.54 13.04 -21.72
N ASP A 81 -9.60 13.79 -21.46
CA ASP A 81 -9.79 15.14 -22.01
C ASP A 81 -9.62 15.11 -23.54
N ASP A 82 -8.72 15.92 -24.09
CA ASP A 82 -8.41 15.96 -25.52
C ASP A 82 -7.42 14.87 -25.98
N PHE A 83 -6.79 14.16 -25.04
CA PHE A 83 -5.78 13.15 -25.34
C PHE A 83 -6.42 11.81 -25.69
N LYS A 84 -6.04 11.25 -26.84
CA LYS A 84 -6.50 9.94 -27.34
C LYS A 84 -5.33 8.97 -27.41
N CYS A 85 -5.48 7.78 -26.84
CA CYS A 85 -4.46 6.73 -26.96
C CYS A 85 -5.07 5.33 -26.92
N HIS A 86 -4.24 4.32 -27.18
CA HIS A 86 -4.57 2.92 -26.92
C HIS A 86 -4.07 2.53 -25.53
N LEU A 87 -4.90 1.81 -24.79
CA LEU A 87 -4.63 1.31 -23.46
C LEU A 87 -4.57 -0.21 -23.49
N ASP A 88 -3.39 -0.75 -23.16
CA ASP A 88 -3.17 -2.18 -23.02
C ASP A 88 -3.47 -2.59 -21.58
N CYS A 89 -4.48 -3.44 -21.40
CA CYS A 89 -4.92 -3.89 -20.09
C CYS A 89 -5.01 -5.41 -20.02
N LYS A 90 -4.60 -5.96 -18.88
CA LYS A 90 -4.92 -7.34 -18.52
C LYS A 90 -6.26 -7.38 -17.79
N LEU A 91 -7.13 -8.28 -18.20
CA LEU A 91 -8.41 -8.53 -17.55
C LEU A 91 -8.21 -9.56 -16.44
N VAL A 92 -8.70 -9.24 -15.24
CA VAL A 92 -8.60 -10.12 -14.08
C VAL A 92 -9.97 -10.49 -13.54
N ASP A 93 -10.10 -11.73 -13.09
CA ASP A 93 -11.29 -12.24 -12.44
C ASP A 93 -11.23 -11.93 -10.93
N ASN A 94 -11.44 -10.65 -10.60
CA ASN A 94 -11.50 -10.17 -9.21
C ASN A 94 -12.30 -8.87 -9.13
N ASN A 95 -13.57 -8.99 -8.77
CA ASN A 95 -14.50 -7.85 -8.76
C ASN A 95 -14.27 -6.87 -7.60
N GLY A 96 -13.56 -7.29 -6.55
CA GLY A 96 -13.26 -6.42 -5.39
C GLY A 96 -12.04 -5.54 -5.61
N MET A 97 -11.35 -5.69 -6.74
CA MET A 97 -10.11 -4.96 -7.04
C MET A 97 -10.42 -3.67 -7.81
N ARG A 98 -9.74 -2.57 -7.45
CA ARG A 98 -9.84 -1.32 -8.21
C ARG A 98 -8.99 -1.41 -9.47
N PRO A 99 -9.45 -0.92 -10.63
CA PRO A 99 -8.62 -0.85 -11.83
C PRO A 99 -7.31 -0.10 -11.57
N LEU A 100 -6.20 -0.65 -12.05
CA LEU A 100 -4.87 -0.08 -11.89
C LEU A 100 -4.31 0.38 -13.22
N LEU A 101 -3.70 1.57 -13.23
CA LEU A 101 -2.99 2.09 -14.39
C LEU A 101 -1.49 1.87 -14.22
N GLY A 102 -0.90 1.15 -15.16
CA GLY A 102 0.52 0.80 -15.15
C GLY A 102 1.43 2.00 -15.35
N ARG A 103 2.65 1.94 -14.82
CA ARG A 103 3.67 2.99 -14.96
C ARG A 103 3.83 3.48 -16.41
N LYS A 104 3.96 2.57 -17.37
CA LYS A 104 4.13 2.89 -18.79
C LYS A 104 2.98 3.77 -19.30
N THR A 105 1.76 3.40 -18.94
CA THR A 105 0.54 4.13 -19.30
C THR A 105 0.46 5.47 -18.57
N CYS A 106 0.76 5.53 -17.27
CA CYS A 106 0.75 6.78 -16.52
C CYS A 106 1.68 7.83 -17.13
N VAL A 107 2.87 7.43 -17.58
CA VAL A 107 3.81 8.31 -18.28
C VAL A 107 3.26 8.70 -19.66
N GLY A 108 2.81 7.72 -20.44
CA GLY A 108 2.30 7.97 -21.80
C GLY A 108 1.07 8.87 -21.85
N MET A 109 0.20 8.79 -20.85
CA MET A 109 -1.00 9.62 -20.69
C MET A 109 -0.74 10.93 -19.93
N LYS A 110 0.53 11.26 -19.64
CA LYS A 110 0.93 12.46 -18.90
C LYS A 110 0.23 12.62 -17.54
N ILE A 111 -0.09 11.51 -16.88
CA ILE A 111 -0.65 11.49 -15.51
C ILE A 111 0.49 11.68 -14.50
N ILE A 112 1.64 11.08 -14.80
CA ILE A 112 2.88 11.27 -14.04
C ILE A 112 3.96 11.80 -14.97
N LYS A 113 4.82 12.65 -14.43
CA LYS A 113 6.04 13.10 -15.09
C LYS A 113 7.24 12.61 -14.28
N TYR A 114 8.16 11.92 -14.94
CA TYR A 114 9.47 11.67 -14.37
C TYR A 114 10.31 12.93 -14.52
N ILE A 115 10.91 13.36 -13.41
CA ILE A 115 11.88 14.44 -13.39
C ILE A 115 13.23 13.77 -13.17
N ASP A 116 14.06 13.79 -14.21
CA ASP A 116 15.42 13.28 -14.12
C ASP A 116 16.26 14.26 -13.29
N ASN A 117 16.64 13.82 -12.09
CA ASN A 117 17.42 14.64 -11.18
C ASN A 117 18.85 14.83 -11.70
N ASP A 118 19.39 13.85 -12.42
CA ASP A 118 20.75 13.88 -12.92
C ASP A 118 20.84 14.80 -14.15
N GLU A 119 19.81 14.80 -15.00
CA GLU A 119 19.68 15.78 -16.09
C GLU A 119 19.63 17.22 -15.54
N LEU A 120 18.88 17.44 -14.45
CA LEU A 120 18.73 18.75 -13.82
C LEU A 120 19.99 19.22 -13.09
N ASN A 121 20.58 18.35 -12.27
CA ASN A 121 21.66 18.75 -11.37
C ASN A 121 23.04 18.44 -11.92
N LYS A 122 23.13 17.73 -13.05
CA LYS A 122 24.37 17.35 -13.74
C LYS A 122 25.48 16.98 -12.74
N PRO A 123 25.24 15.95 -11.89
CA PRO A 123 26.17 15.63 -10.82
C PRO A 123 27.56 15.35 -11.41
N ARG A 124 28.56 16.06 -10.92
CA ARG A 124 29.95 15.84 -11.35
C ARG A 124 30.42 14.51 -10.77
N THR A 125 30.64 13.52 -11.63
CA THR A 125 31.18 12.21 -11.25
C THR A 125 32.71 12.20 -11.21
N GLY A 126 33.36 13.28 -11.69
CA GLY A 126 34.82 13.36 -11.75
C GLY A 126 35.39 12.21 -12.60
N ASN A 127 36.39 11.51 -12.05
CA ASN A 127 37.01 10.34 -12.66
C ASN A 127 36.38 9.02 -12.19
N ALA A 128 35.32 9.07 -11.37
CA ALA A 128 34.70 7.87 -10.83
C ALA A 128 33.92 7.13 -11.92
N SER A 129 34.11 5.82 -11.99
CA SER A 129 33.34 4.95 -12.89
C SER A 129 31.87 4.94 -12.47
N VAL A 130 30.98 5.26 -13.40
CA VAL A 130 29.53 5.13 -13.23
C VAL A 130 29.12 3.76 -13.76
N TYR A 131 28.58 2.91 -12.88
CA TYR A 131 28.08 1.60 -13.25
C TYR A 131 26.56 1.67 -13.37
N ALA A 132 26.04 1.30 -14.53
CA ALA A 132 24.62 1.04 -14.74
C ALA A 132 24.44 -0.41 -15.14
N VAL A 133 23.29 -1.00 -14.80
CA VAL A 133 22.88 -2.28 -15.38
C VAL A 133 22.58 -2.00 -16.85
N GLY A 134 23.56 -2.26 -17.72
CA GLY A 134 23.42 -2.04 -19.15
C GLY A 134 22.29 -2.89 -19.70
N SER A 135 21.34 -2.27 -20.39
CA SER A 135 20.45 -2.97 -21.31
C SER A 135 21.22 -3.28 -22.61
N THR A 136 22.38 -3.92 -22.52
CA THR A 136 23.18 -4.33 -23.70
C THR A 136 22.69 -5.64 -24.25
N HIS A 137 21.38 -5.82 -24.36
CA HIS A 137 20.76 -7.06 -24.82
C HIS A 137 19.67 -6.79 -25.84
N ALA A 138 19.97 -5.97 -26.86
CA ALA A 138 19.24 -6.03 -28.12
C ALA A 138 19.43 -7.38 -28.85
N ASN A 139 20.34 -8.27 -28.39
CA ASN A 139 20.49 -9.61 -28.96
C ASN A 139 21.00 -10.71 -28.01
N LYS A 140 20.99 -10.50 -26.69
CA LYS A 140 21.22 -11.61 -25.73
C LYS A 140 19.92 -11.84 -24.99
N LYS A 141 19.36 -13.04 -25.12
CA LYS A 141 18.26 -13.51 -24.29
C LYS A 141 18.62 -13.24 -22.83
N CYS A 142 17.97 -12.26 -22.22
CA CYS A 142 18.15 -11.94 -20.80
C CYS A 142 17.56 -13.09 -20.00
N THR A 143 18.37 -14.12 -19.77
CA THR A 143 18.04 -15.12 -18.75
C THR A 143 18.08 -14.39 -17.43
N SER A 144 16.93 -14.33 -16.76
CA SER A 144 16.81 -13.87 -15.38
C SER A 144 18.03 -14.32 -14.58
N ILE A 145 18.88 -13.38 -14.19
CA ILE A 145 20.02 -13.69 -13.34
C ILE A 145 19.45 -14.27 -12.04
N THR A 146 19.79 -15.52 -11.76
CA THR A 146 19.33 -16.20 -10.54
C THR A 146 20.23 -15.82 -9.37
N LYS A 147 19.69 -15.91 -8.15
CA LYS A 147 20.45 -15.64 -6.91
C LYS A 147 21.72 -16.50 -6.88
N GLU A 148 21.60 -17.75 -7.28
CA GLU A 148 22.66 -18.74 -7.31
C GLU A 148 23.75 -18.35 -8.31
N THR A 149 23.38 -17.76 -9.45
CA THR A 149 24.34 -17.23 -10.43
C THR A 149 25.13 -16.07 -9.85
N LEU A 150 24.49 -15.13 -9.13
CA LEU A 150 25.19 -13.99 -8.51
C LEU A 150 26.16 -14.42 -7.42
N ILE A 151 25.74 -15.37 -6.58
CA ILE A 151 26.60 -15.89 -5.50
C ILE A 151 27.83 -16.58 -6.10
N LYS A 152 27.65 -17.37 -7.16
CA LYS A 152 28.79 -18.01 -7.86
C LYS A 152 29.69 -17.01 -8.57
N GLN A 153 29.13 -15.93 -9.10
CA GLN A 153 29.88 -14.94 -9.87
C GLN A 153 30.73 -14.03 -8.97
N TYR A 154 30.29 -13.78 -7.74
CA TYR A 154 30.98 -12.89 -6.78
C TYR A 154 31.18 -13.59 -5.43
N PRO A 155 31.97 -14.68 -5.38
CA PRO A 155 32.14 -15.48 -4.16
C PRO A 155 32.82 -14.68 -3.04
N GLU A 156 33.66 -13.71 -3.38
CA GLU A 156 34.30 -12.80 -2.40
C GLU A 156 33.30 -11.86 -1.71
N VAL A 157 32.30 -11.36 -2.44
CA VAL A 157 31.29 -10.41 -1.94
C VAL A 157 30.21 -11.12 -1.13
N PHE A 158 29.81 -12.32 -1.57
CA PHE A 158 28.78 -13.14 -0.93
C PHE A 158 29.37 -14.31 -0.12
N SER A 159 30.58 -14.14 0.40
CA SER A 159 31.20 -15.12 1.30
C SER A 159 30.42 -15.21 2.62
N GLU A 160 30.55 -16.33 3.33
CA GLU A 160 29.93 -16.51 4.66
C GLU A 160 30.51 -15.56 5.73
N GLY A 161 31.65 -14.92 5.44
CA GLY A 161 32.32 -13.99 6.34
C GLY A 161 31.70 -12.59 6.34
N VAL A 162 31.81 -11.91 7.48
CA VAL A 162 31.48 -10.47 7.57
C VAL A 162 32.55 -9.70 6.76
N GLY A 163 32.11 -8.89 5.79
CA GLY A 163 33.02 -8.08 4.97
C GLY A 163 33.91 -7.18 5.83
N LYS A 164 35.22 -7.18 5.57
CA LYS A 164 36.21 -6.34 6.24
C LYS A 164 36.61 -5.18 5.32
N LEU A 165 36.35 -3.96 5.76
CA LEU A 165 36.92 -2.78 5.11
C LEU A 165 38.40 -2.68 5.48
N ALA A 166 39.28 -2.50 4.49
CA ALA A 166 40.72 -2.44 4.72
C ALA A 166 41.15 -1.06 5.25
N GLY A 167 41.87 -1.03 6.36
CA GLY A 167 42.39 0.19 6.98
C GLY A 167 41.84 0.45 8.37
N GLU A 168 42.37 1.48 9.02
CA GLU A 168 41.93 1.95 10.33
C GLU A 168 40.94 3.11 10.13
N TYR A 169 39.69 2.89 10.53
CA TYR A 169 38.61 3.86 10.35
C TYR A 169 38.37 4.61 11.65
N HIS A 170 38.56 5.93 11.61
CA HIS A 170 38.24 6.82 12.71
C HIS A 170 36.84 7.38 12.49
N ILE A 171 35.91 7.07 13.39
CA ILE A 171 34.61 7.75 13.44
C ILE A 171 34.85 9.07 14.17
N ASN A 172 34.99 10.18 13.44
CA ASN A 172 35.15 11.50 14.03
C ASN A 172 33.90 11.84 14.86
N GLY A 173 34.02 11.80 16.19
CA GLY A 173 32.93 12.02 17.16
C GLY A 173 32.43 13.46 17.29
N SER A 174 32.73 14.35 16.32
CA SER A 174 32.27 15.75 16.33
C SER A 174 30.97 15.94 15.54
N ILE A 175 30.13 14.92 15.52
CA ILE A 175 28.78 14.98 14.95
C ILE A 175 27.84 14.43 16.00
N ASP A 176 26.89 15.25 16.46
CA ASP A 176 25.80 14.79 17.29
C ASP A 176 25.06 13.67 16.54
N THR A 177 25.26 12.42 16.98
CA THR A 177 24.59 11.28 16.37
C THR A 177 23.09 11.49 16.52
N VAL A 178 22.36 11.46 15.41
CA VAL A 178 20.90 11.47 15.44
C VAL A 178 20.44 10.16 16.10
N GLN A 179 20.19 10.19 17.40
CA GLN A 179 19.69 9.05 18.14
C GLN A 179 18.22 8.85 17.76
N HIS A 180 17.99 7.99 16.77
CA HIS A 180 16.63 7.55 16.48
C HIS A 180 16.12 6.72 17.66
N ALA A 181 14.87 6.96 18.06
CA ALA A 181 14.19 6.08 18.98
C ALA A 181 14.32 4.63 18.45
N PRO A 182 14.62 3.65 19.32
CA PRO A 182 14.76 2.25 18.92
C PRO A 182 13.63 1.84 17.99
N HIS A 183 13.99 1.32 16.81
CA HIS A 183 12.99 0.78 15.91
C HIS A 183 12.22 -0.31 16.64
N ARG A 184 10.89 -0.24 16.56
CA ARG A 184 10.02 -1.22 17.22
C ARG A 184 10.36 -2.59 16.67
N VAL A 185 10.74 -3.50 17.57
CA VAL A 185 11.03 -4.91 17.29
C VAL A 185 9.88 -5.51 16.47
N PRO A 186 10.17 -6.34 15.44
CA PRO A 186 9.13 -7.04 14.71
C PRO A 186 8.18 -7.77 15.68
N VAL A 187 6.92 -7.36 15.68
CA VAL A 187 5.90 -8.05 16.47
C VAL A 187 5.74 -9.45 15.88
N ALA A 188 5.97 -10.47 16.71
CA ALA A 188 5.86 -11.87 16.34
C ALA A 188 4.54 -12.15 15.60
N LEU A 189 4.58 -13.08 14.65
CA LEU A 189 3.37 -13.56 13.99
C LEU A 189 2.48 -14.26 15.03
N ARG A 190 1.17 -14.02 14.92
CA ARG A 190 0.17 -14.63 15.81
C ARG A 190 -0.38 -15.87 15.14
N ALA A 191 -0.37 -16.99 15.83
CA ALA A 191 -1.00 -18.20 15.32
C ALA A 191 -2.53 -18.06 15.34
N LYS A 192 -3.18 -18.77 14.42
CA LYS A 192 -4.64 -18.95 14.45
C LYS A 192 -5.02 -19.67 15.75
N GLY A 193 -6.01 -19.15 16.46
CA GLY A 193 -6.48 -19.65 17.74
C GLY A 193 -5.90 -18.94 18.96
N GLU A 194 -4.88 -18.08 18.81
CA GLU A 194 -4.32 -17.34 19.95
C GLU A 194 -5.31 -16.35 20.55
N THR A 195 -5.31 -16.25 21.88
CA THR A 195 -6.01 -15.19 22.61
C THR A 195 -5.30 -13.86 22.41
N VAL A 196 -6.05 -12.86 21.95
CA VAL A 196 -5.54 -11.53 21.66
C VAL A 196 -6.42 -10.47 22.28
N ARG A 197 -5.85 -9.29 22.50
CA ARG A 197 -6.61 -8.10 22.91
C ARG A 197 -6.58 -7.04 21.81
N MET A 198 -7.72 -6.42 21.56
CA MET A 198 -7.84 -5.23 20.71
C MET A 198 -8.86 -4.25 21.30
N LYS A 199 -8.70 -2.95 20.99
CA LYS A 199 -9.74 -1.96 21.31
C LYS A 199 -10.80 -1.96 20.21
N LEU A 200 -12.07 -2.00 20.61
CA LEU A 200 -13.19 -1.84 19.69
C LEU A 200 -13.32 -0.37 19.24
N PRO A 201 -13.86 -0.09 18.04
CA PRO A 201 -14.11 1.28 17.60
C PRO A 201 -14.96 2.03 18.62
N GLY A 202 -14.54 3.23 19.00
CA GLY A 202 -15.24 4.05 20.01
C GLY A 202 -14.98 3.63 21.46
N GLN A 203 -14.29 2.51 21.72
CA GLN A 203 -14.01 2.05 23.09
C GLN A 203 -12.55 2.32 23.48
N LYS A 204 -12.35 2.79 24.72
CA LYS A 204 -11.01 2.98 25.30
C LYS A 204 -10.43 1.71 25.93
N VAL A 205 -11.29 0.73 26.19
CA VAL A 205 -10.98 -0.53 26.88
C VAL A 205 -10.50 -1.60 25.89
N TRP A 206 -9.59 -2.46 26.34
CA TRP A 206 -9.13 -3.61 25.56
C TRP A 206 -10.10 -4.78 25.73
N SER A 207 -10.60 -5.31 24.62
CA SER A 207 -11.46 -6.48 24.59
C SER A 207 -10.65 -7.72 24.21
N THR A 208 -10.89 -8.83 24.91
CA THR A 208 -10.31 -10.14 24.61
C THR A 208 -11.03 -10.77 23.44
N GLY A 209 -10.26 -11.35 22.52
CA GLY A 209 -10.75 -12.02 21.33
C GLY A 209 -9.83 -13.14 20.89
N THR A 210 -10.26 -13.87 19.86
CA THR A 210 -9.50 -14.99 19.28
C THR A 210 -8.96 -14.60 17.91
N CYS A 211 -7.66 -14.78 17.68
CA CYS A 211 -7.06 -14.55 16.37
C CYS A 211 -7.49 -15.66 15.39
N LEU A 212 -8.07 -15.29 14.25
CA LEU A 212 -8.46 -16.25 13.20
C LEU A 212 -7.33 -16.49 12.17
N GLY A 213 -6.24 -15.75 12.26
CA GLY A 213 -5.09 -15.81 11.36
C GLY A 213 -4.86 -14.54 10.53
N PRO A 214 -3.76 -14.50 9.77
CA PRO A 214 -3.41 -13.35 8.94
C PRO A 214 -4.34 -13.23 7.72
N VAL A 215 -4.65 -11.99 7.34
CA VAL A 215 -5.42 -11.64 6.12
C VAL A 215 -4.51 -10.99 5.07
N GLY A 216 -3.33 -10.54 5.49
CA GLY A 216 -2.28 -9.98 4.64
C GLY A 216 -0.99 -9.78 5.44
N CYS A 217 0.01 -9.15 4.84
CA CYS A 217 1.35 -8.99 5.44
C CYS A 217 1.30 -8.31 6.83
N CYS A 218 0.29 -7.47 7.08
CA CYS A 218 0.20 -6.62 8.27
C CYS A 218 -1.17 -6.65 8.97
N SER A 219 -2.09 -7.56 8.61
CA SER A 219 -3.46 -7.58 9.12
C SER A 219 -3.89 -8.98 9.58
N TYR A 220 -4.75 -9.02 10.60
CA TYR A 220 -5.34 -10.23 11.18
C TYR A 220 -6.86 -10.09 11.28
N ASN A 221 -7.56 -11.20 11.16
CA ASN A 221 -8.95 -11.30 11.60
C ASN A 221 -8.96 -11.69 13.09
N VAL A 222 -9.76 -10.98 13.88
CA VAL A 222 -9.95 -11.22 15.32
C VAL A 222 -11.44 -11.36 15.60
N ARG A 223 -11.83 -12.44 16.26
CA ARG A 223 -13.21 -12.66 16.71
C ARG A 223 -13.39 -12.16 18.15
N ILE A 224 -14.34 -11.25 18.37
CA ILE A 224 -14.76 -10.76 19.69
C ILE A 224 -16.29 -10.78 19.71
N ASN A 225 -16.89 -11.40 20.72
CA ASN A 225 -18.35 -11.45 20.92
C ASN A 225 -19.11 -11.85 19.64
N GLY A 226 -18.67 -12.91 18.96
CA GLY A 226 -19.25 -13.40 17.71
C GLY A 226 -18.91 -12.59 16.44
N LEU A 227 -18.45 -11.34 16.57
CA LEU A 227 -18.11 -10.47 15.45
C LEU A 227 -16.64 -10.62 15.02
N VAL A 228 -16.38 -10.53 13.72
CA VAL A 228 -15.02 -10.62 13.15
C VAL A 228 -14.53 -9.24 12.72
N TYR A 229 -13.37 -8.85 13.26
CA TYR A 229 -12.72 -7.58 12.99
C TYR A 229 -11.40 -7.78 12.25
N CYS A 230 -11.20 -7.03 11.16
CA CYS A 230 -9.89 -6.91 10.55
C CYS A 230 -9.08 -5.83 11.27
N ARG A 231 -7.89 -6.17 11.77
CA ARG A 231 -7.02 -5.25 12.50
C ARG A 231 -5.58 -5.34 12.05
N SER A 232 -4.90 -4.20 12.09
CA SER A 232 -3.46 -4.15 11.89
C SER A 232 -2.76 -4.97 12.98
N ARG A 233 -1.68 -5.68 12.63
CA ARG A 233 -0.79 -6.38 13.58
C ARG A 233 -0.39 -5.50 14.77
N ARG A 234 -0.27 -4.19 14.56
CA ARG A 234 0.10 -3.20 15.57
C ARG A 234 -1.01 -2.89 16.58
N GLN A 235 -2.26 -3.18 16.23
CA GLN A 235 -3.46 -2.89 17.04
C GLN A 235 -3.97 -4.12 17.81
N VAL A 236 -3.29 -5.25 17.66
CA VAL A 236 -3.61 -6.52 18.32
C VAL A 236 -2.47 -6.82 19.28
N VAL A 237 -2.78 -7.13 20.53
CA VAL A 237 -1.81 -7.47 21.61
C VAL A 237 -2.00 -8.93 22.00
N SER A 238 -0.91 -9.67 22.26
CA SER A 238 -1.02 -11.10 22.64
C SER A 238 -1.34 -11.15 24.11
N SER A 239 -2.27 -12.02 24.49
CA SER A 239 -2.62 -12.26 25.88
C SER A 239 -2.37 -13.72 26.21
N LYS A 240 -1.71 -13.98 27.34
CA LYS A 240 -1.62 -15.32 27.92
C LYS A 240 -2.82 -15.64 28.82
N GLU A 241 -3.69 -14.67 29.03
CA GLU A 241 -4.85 -14.78 29.91
C GLU A 241 -5.97 -15.57 29.19
N PRO A 242 -6.54 -16.61 29.82
CA PRO A 242 -7.59 -17.41 29.20
C PRO A 242 -8.87 -16.57 28.98
N PRO A 243 -9.67 -16.91 27.95
CA PRO A 243 -10.94 -16.23 27.72
C PRO A 243 -11.85 -16.38 28.94
N ILE A 244 -12.44 -15.27 29.40
CA ILE A 244 -13.47 -15.27 30.43
C ILE A 244 -14.68 -16.04 29.85
N PRO A 245 -15.22 -17.06 30.55
CA PRO A 245 -16.36 -17.82 30.05
C PRO A 245 -17.57 -16.93 29.83
N GLU A 246 -18.24 -17.18 28.71
CA GLU A 246 -19.48 -16.55 28.26
C GLU A 246 -20.59 -16.89 29.27
N VAL A 247 -21.08 -15.89 30.02
CA VAL A 247 -22.22 -16.07 30.93
C VAL A 247 -23.50 -15.96 30.10
N THR A 248 -24.16 -17.10 29.90
CA THR A 248 -25.51 -17.24 29.36
C THR A 248 -26.55 -17.29 30.50
N GLU A 249 -27.76 -16.81 30.18
CA GLU A 249 -29.07 -16.88 30.87
C GLU A 249 -29.48 -15.64 31.72
N THR A 250 -30.44 -14.78 31.30
CA THR A 250 -31.94 -14.92 31.18
C THR A 250 -32.58 -14.91 32.58
N GLU A 251 -33.20 -13.85 33.16
CA GLU A 251 -34.53 -13.23 32.91
C GLU A 251 -34.79 -12.08 33.95
N PRO A 252 -35.91 -11.30 33.89
CA PRO A 252 -36.00 -9.89 34.26
C PRO A 252 -36.69 -9.59 35.62
N VAL A 253 -36.43 -8.41 36.19
CA VAL A 253 -37.35 -7.75 37.13
C VAL A 253 -37.39 -6.24 36.86
N THR A 254 -38.57 -5.78 36.47
CA THR A 254 -39.01 -4.39 36.34
C THR A 254 -39.20 -3.76 37.72
N LEU A 255 -38.90 -2.46 37.88
CA LEU A 255 -39.73 -1.42 38.55
C LEU A 255 -39.05 -0.03 38.40
N GLU A 256 -39.77 0.90 37.76
CA GLU A 256 -39.53 2.35 37.61
C GLU A 256 -40.33 3.14 38.69
N PRO A 257 -40.38 4.50 38.77
CA PRO A 257 -39.43 5.59 38.44
C PRO A 257 -39.40 6.74 39.52
N SER A 258 -38.78 7.88 39.16
CA SER A 258 -38.89 9.26 39.71
C SER A 258 -37.61 9.75 40.41
N SER A 259 -36.98 10.88 40.10
CA SER A 259 -37.55 12.22 39.92
C SER A 259 -36.54 13.22 39.29
N LYS A 260 -37.10 14.35 38.86
CA LYS A 260 -36.61 15.48 38.04
C LYS A 260 -35.45 16.30 38.64
N THR A 261 -34.72 17.03 37.78
CA THR A 261 -34.35 18.49 37.83
C THR A 261 -33.38 18.75 36.65
N SER A 262 -33.68 19.45 35.56
CA SER A 262 -34.11 20.85 35.30
C SER A 262 -32.99 21.91 35.33
N CYS A 263 -32.92 22.64 34.20
CA CYS A 263 -32.35 23.98 33.93
C CYS A 263 -30.95 24.09 33.26
N ASN A 264 -30.99 24.70 32.06
CA ASN A 264 -29.92 25.17 31.16
C ASN A 264 -29.37 26.57 31.60
N PRO A 265 -28.78 27.42 30.73
CA PRO A 265 -27.36 27.50 30.29
C PRO A 265 -26.74 28.92 30.45
N VAL A 266 -25.41 29.10 30.49
CA VAL A 266 -24.73 30.42 30.34
C VAL A 266 -23.28 30.13 29.90
N THR A 267 -22.77 30.45 28.70
CA THR A 267 -22.42 31.71 27.98
C THR A 267 -20.90 31.79 27.80
N GLN A 268 -20.54 32.32 26.63
CA GLN A 268 -19.26 32.58 26.00
C GLN A 268 -18.20 33.27 26.87
N ASP A 269 -16.91 33.02 26.58
CA ASP A 269 -15.88 34.04 26.33
C ASP A 269 -14.58 33.37 25.80
N GLN A 270 -14.20 33.69 24.56
CA GLN A 270 -13.09 34.55 24.15
C GLN A 270 -11.72 33.85 24.00
N GLU A 271 -11.29 33.83 22.75
CA GLU A 271 -9.94 33.60 22.24
C GLU A 271 -9.05 34.83 22.52
N PRO A 272 -7.75 34.64 22.80
CA PRO A 272 -6.77 35.65 22.42
C PRO A 272 -5.76 35.10 21.41
N ALA A 273 -5.62 35.85 20.33
CA ALA A 273 -4.55 35.75 19.36
C ALA A 273 -3.18 35.90 20.04
N THR A 274 -2.21 35.07 19.64
CA THR A 274 -0.79 35.29 19.95
C THR A 274 0.05 35.11 18.69
N THR A 275 0.59 36.23 18.24
CA THR A 275 1.71 36.42 17.32
C THR A 275 2.91 35.57 17.71
N MET A 276 3.50 34.81 16.77
CA MET A 276 4.88 34.33 16.89
C MET A 276 5.59 34.41 15.54
N ALA A 277 6.59 35.29 15.50
CA ALA A 277 7.67 35.30 14.51
C ALA A 277 8.64 34.12 14.76
N GLY A 278 9.27 33.59 13.71
CA GLY A 278 10.42 32.68 13.82
C GLY A 278 10.71 31.82 12.59
N LEU A 279 11.76 32.20 11.83
CA LEU A 279 12.58 31.34 10.94
C LEU A 279 13.25 30.18 11.75
N PRO A 280 13.88 29.12 11.19
CA PRO A 280 14.41 28.96 9.82
C PRO A 280 14.15 27.60 9.12
N PHE A 281 14.46 27.62 7.83
CA PHE A 281 14.49 26.53 6.86
C PHE A 281 15.27 25.29 7.36
N LYS A 282 14.59 24.16 7.55
CA LYS A 282 15.24 22.85 7.75
C LYS A 282 15.41 22.13 6.41
N LYS A 283 16.66 21.83 6.05
CA LYS A 283 17.06 21.02 4.88
C LYS A 283 16.24 19.73 4.81
N GLY A 284 15.39 19.67 3.78
CA GLY A 284 14.55 18.52 3.48
C GLY A 284 15.37 17.32 3.01
N ARG A 285 15.06 16.17 3.58
CA ARG A 285 15.42 14.83 3.11
C ARG A 285 15.01 14.69 1.64
N MET A 286 15.95 14.34 0.75
CA MET A 286 15.65 14.03 -0.65
C MET A 286 14.60 12.92 -0.71
N ARG A 287 13.39 13.30 -1.08
CA ARG A 287 12.35 12.40 -1.57
C ARG A 287 12.33 12.59 -3.09
N GLN A 288 12.26 11.50 -3.84
CA GLN A 288 11.91 11.58 -5.25
C GLN A 288 10.54 12.26 -5.32
N ASN A 289 10.52 13.48 -5.87
CA ASN A 289 9.30 14.26 -6.02
C ASN A 289 8.56 13.71 -7.24
N VAL A 290 7.62 12.79 -7.03
CA VAL A 290 6.62 12.45 -8.04
C VAL A 290 5.53 13.51 -7.96
N VAL A 291 5.39 14.31 -9.01
CA VAL A 291 4.29 15.25 -9.15
C VAL A 291 3.17 14.54 -9.93
N ILE A 292 1.99 14.44 -9.32
CA ILE A 292 0.77 13.91 -9.94
C ILE A 292 0.01 15.10 -10.53
N PHE A 293 -0.37 15.02 -11.80
CA PHE A 293 -1.08 16.07 -12.55
C PHE A 293 -2.50 15.64 -12.94
#